data_AF-A0A7W1HD70-F1
#
_entry.id   AF-A0A7W1HD70-F1
#
_cell.length_a   1.000
_cell.length_b   1.000
_cell.length_c   1.000
_cell.angle_alpha   90.00
_cell.angle_beta   90.00
_cell.angle_gamma   90.00
#
_symmetry.space_group_name_H-M   'P 1'
#
loop_
_entity.id
_entity.type
_entity.pdbx_description
1 polymer ?
#
loop_
_entity_poly.entity_id
_entity_poly.type
_entity_poly.pdbx_seq_one_letter_code
_entity_poly.pdbx_strand_id
1 'polypeptide(L)'
;VEIGTSRQITNAPRHPYTQTLLAAIPEPDPSKREIETNVEGETDEIKERPKGCVFYRRCPIAEDICATEEPQLREIGENQKVACHFAD
;
A
#
# COMPACT_ATOMS: atom_id res chain seq x y z
N VAL A 1 0.60 -0.80 6.44
CA VAL A 1 2.06 -0.58 6.27
C VAL A 1 2.78 -1.93 6.24
N GLU A 2 4.03 -2.02 5.79
CA GLU A 2 4.75 -3.27 5.55
C GLU A 2 6.21 -3.21 6.03
N ILE A 3 6.76 -4.33 6.51
CA ILE A 3 8.13 -4.49 7.01
C ILE A 3 8.71 -5.79 6.44
N GLY A 4 9.94 -5.75 5.94
CA GLY A 4 10.63 -6.93 5.42
C GLY A 4 12.01 -6.54 4.88
N THR A 5 12.74 -7.51 4.33
CA THR A 5 13.98 -7.21 3.61
C THR A 5 13.69 -6.41 2.35
N SER A 6 14.67 -5.63 1.88
CA SER A 6 14.51 -4.85 0.63
C SER A 6 14.05 -5.74 -0.53
N ARG A 7 14.60 -6.95 -0.65
CA ARG A 7 14.23 -7.91 -1.69
C ARG A 7 12.77 -8.35 -1.61
N GLN A 8 12.24 -8.56 -0.41
CA GLN A 8 10.82 -8.93 -0.23
C GLN A 8 9.91 -7.76 -0.60
N ILE A 9 10.23 -6.57 -0.08
CA ILE A 9 9.44 -5.36 -0.34
C ILE A 9 9.41 -5.03 -1.83
N THR A 10 10.53 -5.12 -2.55
CA THR A 10 10.58 -4.75 -3.97
C THR A 10 10.01 -5.81 -4.91
N ASN A 11 10.12 -7.10 -4.57
CA ASN A 11 9.74 -8.18 -5.50
C ASN A 11 8.33 -8.73 -5.25
N ALA A 12 7.89 -8.74 -3.99
CA ALA A 12 6.59 -9.29 -3.59
C ALA A 12 5.95 -8.41 -2.50
N PRO A 13 5.71 -7.11 -2.78
CA PRO A 13 5.01 -6.22 -1.86
C PRO A 13 3.60 -6.73 -1.58
N ARG A 14 3.26 -6.87 -0.29
CA ARG A 14 1.95 -7.37 0.15
C ARG A 14 0.95 -6.24 0.43
N HIS A 15 1.44 -5.06 0.77
CA HIS A 15 0.56 -3.94 1.08
C HIS A 15 0.24 -3.12 -0.17
N PRO A 16 -1.02 -2.75 -0.44
CA PRO A 16 -1.41 -1.94 -1.61
C PRO A 16 -0.66 -0.61 -1.71
N TYR A 17 -0.39 0.04 -0.57
CA TYR A 17 0.47 1.23 -0.51
C TYR A 17 1.90 0.96 -1.03
N THR A 18 2.54 -0.15 -0.66
CA THR A 18 3.87 -0.50 -1.13
C THR A 18 3.86 -0.80 -2.63
N GLN A 19 2.86 -1.57 -3.10
CA GLN A 19 2.65 -1.86 -4.52
C GLN A 19 2.52 -0.56 -5.33
N THR A 20 1.71 0.37 -4.83
CA THR A 20 1.51 1.70 -5.39
C THR A 20 2.81 2.49 -5.48
N LEU A 21 3.61 2.53 -4.40
CA LEU A 21 4.88 3.25 -4.39
C LEU A 21 5.86 2.68 -5.42
N LEU A 22 5.89 1.35 -5.58
CA LEU A 22 6.75 0.70 -6.56
C LEU A 22 6.27 0.91 -8.00
N ALA A 23 4.96 0.91 -8.23
CA ALA A 23 4.37 1.22 -9.54
C ALA A 23 4.62 2.67 -9.98
N ALA A 24 4.82 3.59 -9.03
CA ALA A 24 5.17 4.98 -9.30
C ALA A 24 6.64 5.19 -9.70
N ILE A 25 7.47 4.14 -9.69
CA ILE A 25 8.88 4.24 -10.10
C ILE A 25 8.93 4.36 -11.64
N PRO A 26 9.49 5.45 -12.19
CA PRO A 26 9.56 5.63 -13.63
C PRO A 26 10.54 4.63 -14.27
N GLU A 27 10.14 4.04 -15.39
CA GLU A 27 11.01 3.18 -16.19
C GLU A 27 12.14 4.02 -16.83
N PRO A 28 13.43 3.66 -16.61
CA PRO A 28 14.56 4.40 -17.17
C PRO A 28 14.59 4.40 -18.70
N ASP A 29 14.07 3.33 -19.32
CA ASP A 29 13.98 3.21 -20.77
C ASP A 29 12.91 4.18 -21.31
N PRO A 30 13.30 5.20 -22.10
CA PRO A 30 12.37 6.18 -22.62
C PRO A 30 11.29 5.58 -23.55
N SER A 31 11.53 4.38 -24.10
CA SER A 31 10.57 3.68 -24.95
C SER A 31 9.46 2.96 -24.17
N LYS A 32 9.58 2.87 -22.83
CA LYS A 32 8.67 2.13 -21.94
C LYS A 32 8.06 3.01 -20.85
N ARG A 33 7.93 4.31 -21.10
CA ARG A 33 7.37 5.30 -20.15
C ARG A 33 5.85 5.21 -19.98
N GLU A 34 5.32 4.04 -19.68
CA GLU A 34 3.95 3.90 -19.21
C GLU A 34 3.98 3.90 -17.68
N ILE A 35 3.43 4.95 -17.06
CA ILE A 35 3.24 5.02 -15.60
C ILE A 35 1.78 4.70 -15.32
N GLU A 36 1.48 3.46 -14.97
CA GLU A 36 0.17 3.05 -14.51
C GLU A 36 0.08 3.20 -13.00
N THR A 37 -0.27 4.38 -12.51
CA THR A 37 -0.60 4.58 -11.09
C THR A 37 -2.09 4.90 -10.95
N ASN A 38 -2.91 3.89 -10.65
CA ASN A 38 -4.34 4.05 -10.36
C ASN A 38 -4.63 4.59 -8.94
N VAL A 39 -3.77 5.48 -8.42
CA VAL A 39 -4.06 6.14 -7.14
C VAL A 39 -4.89 7.37 -7.41
N GLU A 40 -6.19 7.16 -7.45
CA GLU A 40 -7.14 8.27 -7.43
C GLU A 40 -7.41 8.65 -5.96
N GLY A 41 -7.26 9.93 -5.65
CA GLY A 41 -7.47 10.45 -4.31
C GLY A 41 -6.78 11.78 -4.15
N GLU A 42 -7.57 12.84 -4.06
CA GLU A 42 -7.06 14.17 -3.71
C GLU A 42 -6.32 14.09 -2.37
N THR A 43 -5.26 14.88 -2.26
CA THR A 43 -4.51 15.09 -1.02
C THR A 43 -5.35 15.96 -0.08
N ASP A 44 -6.64 15.63 0.11
CA ASP A 44 -7.48 16.28 1.08
C ASP A 44 -6.73 16.24 2.40
N GLU A 45 -6.47 17.43 2.94
CA GLU A 45 -5.83 17.58 4.24
C GLU A 45 -6.54 16.61 5.19
N ILE A 46 -5.79 15.64 5.71
CA ILE A 46 -6.27 14.74 6.76
C ILE A 46 -6.41 15.63 8.01
N LYS A 47 -7.49 16.40 8.06
CA LYS A 47 -7.82 17.28 9.18
C LYS A 47 -8.07 16.45 10.45
N GLU A 48 -8.48 15.19 10.27
CA GLU A 48 -8.66 14.22 11.34
C GLU A 48 -8.07 12.87 10.94
N ARG A 49 -7.25 12.30 11.82
CA ARG A 49 -6.67 10.97 11.63
C ARG A 49 -7.80 9.93 11.63
N PRO A 50 -7.91 9.06 10.61
CA PRO A 50 -8.92 8.01 10.58
C PRO A 50 -8.70 7.02 11.74
N LYS A 51 -9.80 6.43 12.20
CA LYS A 51 -9.77 5.41 13.27
C LYS A 51 -9.19 4.08 12.79
N GLY A 52 -9.45 3.73 11.52
CA GLY A 52 -8.91 2.53 10.89
C GLY A 52 -7.59 2.73 10.15
N CYS A 53 -7.39 1.99 9.07
CA CYS A 53 -6.23 2.06 8.19
C CYS A 53 -6.05 3.47 7.62
N VAL A 54 -4.90 4.11 7.87
CA VAL A 54 -4.58 5.46 7.35
C VAL A 54 -4.57 5.58 5.83
N PHE A 55 -4.48 4.46 5.11
CA PHE A 55 -4.42 4.43 3.66
C PHE A 55 -5.79 4.17 3.01
N TYR A 56 -6.86 3.90 3.76
CA TYR A 56 -8.11 3.37 3.20
C TYR A 56 -8.73 4.24 2.10
N ARG A 57 -8.70 5.57 2.20
CA ARG A 57 -9.26 6.48 1.17
C ARG A 57 -8.56 6.43 -0.19
N ARG A 58 -7.30 5.98 -0.22
CA ARG A 58 -6.46 5.87 -1.42
C ARG A 58 -6.18 4.41 -1.78
N CYS A 59 -6.69 3.47 -1.01
CA CYS A 59 -6.42 2.06 -1.20
C CYS A 59 -7.40 1.50 -2.23
N PRO A 60 -6.91 0.91 -3.34
CA PRO A 60 -7.77 0.43 -4.43
C PRO A 60 -8.65 -0.77 -4.03
N ILE A 61 -8.31 -1.42 -2.91
CA ILE A 61 -9.03 -2.57 -2.36
C ILE A 61 -9.63 -2.28 -0.98
N ALA A 62 -9.87 -1.00 -0.64
CA ALA A 62 -10.47 -0.67 0.65
C ALA A 62 -11.90 -1.16 0.77
N GLU A 63 -12.24 -1.66 1.96
CA GLU A 63 -13.60 -1.97 2.38
C GLU A 63 -13.94 -1.24 3.68
N ASP A 64 -15.19 -1.32 4.15
CA ASP A 64 -15.68 -0.59 5.33
C ASP A 64 -14.84 -0.84 6.60
N ILE A 65 -14.34 -2.07 6.79
CA ILE A 65 -13.48 -2.44 7.92
C ILE A 65 -12.18 -1.60 7.95
N CYS A 66 -11.67 -1.20 6.78
CA CYS A 66 -10.47 -0.36 6.69
C CYS A 66 -10.70 1.06 7.23
N ALA A 67 -11.94 1.56 7.25
CA ALA A 67 -12.26 2.88 7.79
C ALA A 67 -12.42 2.87 9.32
N THR A 68 -12.86 1.74 9.89
CA THR A 68 -13.27 1.63 11.30
C THR A 68 -12.24 0.95 12.19
N GLU A 69 -11.45 0.02 11.66
CA GLU A 69 -10.51 -0.81 12.44
C GLU A 69 -9.08 -0.70 11.91
N GLU A 70 -8.13 -0.50 12.83
CA GLU A 70 -6.71 -0.46 12.51
C GLU A 70 -6.20 -1.88 12.25
N PRO A 71 -5.64 -2.18 11.06
CA PRO A 71 -5.14 -3.51 10.76
C PRO A 71 -3.94 -3.87 11.64
N GLN A 72 -3.96 -5.06 12.23
CA GLN A 72 -2.83 -5.55 13.01
C GLN A 72 -1.61 -5.83 12.13
N LEU A 73 -0.43 -5.50 12.64
CA LEU A 73 0.83 -5.89 12.03
C LEU A 73 1.05 -7.39 12.25
N ARG A 74 0.83 -8.20 11.21
CA ARG A 74 0.96 -9.66 11.24
C ARG A 74 2.07 -10.16 10.34
N GLU A 75 2.65 -11.31 10.69
CA GLU A 75 3.63 -11.99 9.85
C GLU A 75 2.96 -12.64 8.63
N ILE A 76 3.57 -12.44 7.46
CA ILE A 76 3.24 -13.09 6.19
C ILE A 76 4.55 -13.62 5.62
N GLY A 77 4.63 -14.92 5.38
CA GLY A 77 5.83 -15.56 4.83
C GLY A 77 7.06 -15.47 5.74
N GLU A 78 8.25 -15.52 5.16
CA GLU A 78 9.52 -15.60 5.89
C GLU A 78 9.98 -14.23 6.43
N ASN A 79 9.58 -13.87 7.65
CA ASN A 79 9.99 -12.61 8.33
C ASN A 79 9.51 -11.30 7.68
N GLN A 80 8.49 -11.36 6.83
CA GLN A 80 7.80 -10.17 6.32
C GLN A 80 6.55 -9.92 7.18
N LYS A 81 6.27 -8.66 7.50
CA LYS A 81 5.13 -8.24 8.30
C LYS A 81 4.31 -7.23 7.54
N VAL A 82 2.99 -7.34 7.64
CA VAL A 82 2.07 -6.41 7.00
C VAL A 82 0.93 -6.06 7.94
N ALA A 83 0.58 -4.78 7.96
CA ALA A 83 -0.62 -4.25 8.57
C ALA A 83 -1.61 -3.94 7.45
N CYS A 84 -2.39 -4.95 7.06
CA CYS A 84 -3.47 -4.88 6.09
C CYS A 84 -4.49 -5.99 6.40
N HIS A 85 -5.78 -5.66 6.28
CA HIS A 85 -6.88 -6.63 6.47
C HIS A 85 -6.89 -7.71 5.38
N PHE A 86 -6.43 -7.37 4.16
CA PHE A 86 -6.59 -8.19 2.95
C PHE A 86 -5.28 -8.67 2.32
N ALA A 87 -4.14 -8.53 3.00
CA ALA A 87 -2.87 -9.01 2.47
C ALA A 87 -2.69 -10.51 2.74
N ASP A 88 -2.31 -11.30 1.74
CA ASP A 88 -1.95 -12.73 1.90
C ASP A 88 -0.55 -13.03 1.38
#